data_AF-A0A662UAG6-F1
#
_entry.id   AF-A0A662UAG6-F1
#
_cell.length_a   1.000
_cell.length_b   1.000
_cell.length_c   1.000
_cell.angle_alpha   90.00
_cell.angle_beta   90.00
_cell.angle_gamma   90.00
#
_symmetry.space_group_name_H-M   'P 1'
#
loop_
_entity.id
_entity.type
_entity.pdbx_description
1 polymer ?
#
loop_
_entity_poly.entity_id
_entity_poly.type
_entity_poly.pdbx_seq_one_letter_code
_entity_poly.pdbx_strand_id
1 'polypeptide(L)' 'MFSDAMNDVEELIDKLGIVVLEDKGSFKELVETVRRYSLLPGDALIAITARHYGIDTILTFDEDFKRTPWLKVIP' A
#
# COMPACT_ATOMS: atom_id res chain seq x y z
N MET A 1 24.40 7.78 7.00
CA MET A 1 24.02 6.66 6.11
C MET A 1 22.52 6.42 6.11
N PHE A 2 21.88 5.96 7.20
CA PHE A 2 20.41 5.83 7.24
C PHE A 2 19.68 7.18 7.19
N SER A 3 20.24 8.23 7.81
CA SER A 3 19.72 9.60 7.73
C SER A 3 19.71 10.13 6.30
N ASP A 4 20.79 9.88 5.57
CA ASP A 4 21.00 10.47 4.25
C ASP A 4 20.04 9.83 3.23
N ALA A 5 19.87 8.51 3.31
CA ALA A 5 18.90 7.79 2.49
C ALA A 5 17.44 8.23 2.77
N MET A 6 17.10 8.57 4.02
CA MET A 6 15.76 9.08 4.34
C MET A 6 15.53 10.48 3.77
N ASN A 7 16.53 11.35 3.84
CA ASN A 7 16.46 12.67 3.22
C ASN A 7 16.30 12.57 1.70
N ASP A 8 17.01 11.65 1.05
CA ASP A 8 16.89 11.42 -0.40
C ASP A 8 15.47 10.98 -0.80
N VAL A 9 14.82 10.15 0.03
CA VAL A 9 13.43 9.72 -0.19
C VAL A 9 12.45 10.88 0.00
N GLU A 10 12.62 11.67 1.06
CA GLU A 10 11.79 12.86 1.31
C GLU A 10 11.90 13.87 0.15
N GLU A 11 13.10 14.16 -0.33
CA GLU A 11 13.31 15.07 -1.47
C GLU A 11 12.65 14.53 -2.75
N LEU A 12 12.72 13.22 -3.00
CA LEU A 12 12.08 12.59 -4.15
C LEU A 12 10.55 12.70 -4.09
N ILE A 13 9.95 12.47 -2.91
CA ILE A 13 8.51 12.60 -2.68
C ILE A 13 8.06 14.02 -3.01
N ASP A 14 8.76 15.03 -2.48
CA ASP A 14 8.44 16.43 -2.70
C ASP A 14 8.59 16.84 -4.16
N LYS A 15 9.73 16.47 -4.78
CA LYS A 15 10.05 16.83 -6.17
C LYS A 15 9.06 16.25 -7.19
N LEU A 16 8.56 15.05 -6.93
CA LEU A 16 7.58 14.39 -7.79
C LEU A 16 6.13 14.75 -7.44
N GLY A 17 5.91 15.52 -6.37
CA GLY A 17 4.57 15.86 -5.88
C GLY A 17 3.78 14.63 -5.43
N ILE A 18 4.47 13.64 -4.85
CA ILE A 18 3.84 12.40 -4.38
C ILE A 18 3.05 12.71 -3.11
N VAL A 19 1.77 12.31 -3.12
CA VAL A 19 0.92 12.44 -1.93
C VAL A 19 1.11 11.22 -1.04
N VAL A 20 1.57 11.44 0.19
CA VAL A 20 1.65 10.41 1.23
C VAL A 20 0.30 10.30 1.92
N LEU A 21 -0.29 9.10 1.92
CA LEU A 21 -1.59 8.84 2.51
C LEU A 21 -1.43 8.23 3.90
N GLU A 22 -2.25 8.68 4.84
CA GLU A 22 -2.40 7.99 6.12
C GLU A 22 -3.09 6.64 5.92
N ASP A 23 -2.61 5.63 6.63
CA ASP A 23 -3.26 4.33 6.68
C ASP A 23 -4.72 4.41 7.11
N LYS A 24 -5.56 3.58 6.50
CA LYS A 24 -6.98 3.45 6.86
C LYS A 24 -7.32 1.99 7.15
N GLY A 25 -8.44 1.82 7.86
CA GLY A 25 -8.97 0.51 8.21
C GLY A 25 -8.95 0.23 9.71
N SER A 26 -9.81 -0.69 10.13
CA SER A 26 -9.84 -1.17 11.50
C SER A 26 -8.95 -2.41 11.67
N PHE A 27 -8.52 -2.69 12.90
CA PHE A 27 -7.79 -3.93 13.19
C PHE A 27 -8.58 -5.19 12.76
N LYS A 28 -9.91 -5.18 12.91
CA LYS A 28 -10.77 -6.26 12.46
C LYS A 28 -10.70 -6.44 10.94
N GLU A 29 -10.82 -5.35 10.19
CA GLU A 29 -10.73 -5.36 8.72
C GLU A 29 -9.35 -5.85 8.25
N LEU A 30 -8.28 -5.45 8.94
CA LEU A 30 -6.93 -5.95 8.68
C LEU A 30 -6.85 -7.48 8.84
N VAL A 31 -7.28 -8.01 9.99
CA VAL A 31 -7.26 -9.46 10.25
C VAL A 31 -8.12 -10.24 9.25
N GLU A 32 -9.28 -9.72 8.91
CA GLU A 32 -10.17 -10.32 7.90
C GLU A 32 -9.52 -10.33 6.51
N THR A 33 -8.89 -9.24 6.10
CA THR A 33 -8.22 -9.10 4.79
C THR A 33 -7.01 -10.02 4.68
N VAL A 34 -6.15 -10.04 5.71
CA VAL A 34 -5.00 -10.97 5.81
C VAL A 34 -5.45 -12.41 5.60
N ARG A 35 -6.50 -12.83 6.32
CA ARG A 35 -7.00 -14.21 6.24
C ARG A 35 -7.66 -14.50 4.90
N ARG A 36 -8.48 -13.56 4.39
CA ARG A 36 -9.29 -13.77 3.18
C ARG A 36 -8.44 -13.82 1.91
N TYR A 37 -7.38 -13.01 1.84
CA TYR A 37 -6.55 -12.87 0.64
C TYR A 37 -5.14 -13.43 0.82
N SER A 38 -4.85 -14.02 1.98
CA SER A 38 -3.55 -14.62 2.32
C SER A 38 -2.39 -13.64 2.10
N LEU A 39 -2.60 -12.38 2.46
CA LEU A 39 -1.60 -11.31 2.38
C LEU A 39 -0.81 -11.21 3.68
N LEU A 40 0.43 -10.70 3.61
CA LEU A 40 1.12 -10.25 4.82
C LEU A 40 0.38 -9.04 5.43
N PRO A 41 0.53 -8.78 6.74
CA PRO A 41 -0.16 -7.67 7.38
C PRO A 41 0.10 -6.29 6.74
N GLY A 42 1.32 -6.02 6.28
CA GLY A 42 1.66 -4.77 5.59
C GLY A 42 0.92 -4.64 4.25
N ASP A 43 0.94 -5.69 3.44
CA ASP A 43 0.28 -5.69 2.12
C ASP A 43 -1.24 -5.57 2.25
N ALA A 44 -1.82 -6.25 3.26
CA ALA A 44 -3.22 -6.11 3.58
C ALA A 44 -3.58 -4.68 3.98
N LEU A 45 -2.74 -4.00 4.77
CA LEU A 45 -2.96 -2.61 5.16
C LEU A 45 -2.91 -1.68 3.94
N ILE A 46 -1.93 -1.85 3.05
CA ILE A 46 -1.85 -1.11 1.77
C ILE A 46 -3.12 -1.31 0.94
N ALA A 47 -3.58 -2.56 0.80
CA ALA A 47 -4.77 -2.86 0.01
C ALA A 47 -6.05 -2.28 0.63
N ILE A 48 -6.18 -2.30 1.96
CA ILE A 48 -7.30 -1.67 2.69
C ILE A 48 -7.25 -0.16 2.53
N THR A 49 -6.09 0.47 2.75
CA THR A 49 -5.90 1.91 2.58
C THR A 49 -6.31 2.33 1.17
N ALA A 50 -5.82 1.65 0.14
CA ALA A 50 -6.21 1.90 -1.25
C ALA A 50 -7.73 1.85 -1.45
N ARG A 51 -8.40 0.83 -0.90
CA ARG A 51 -9.86 0.68 -0.97
C ARG A 51 -10.61 1.86 -0.34
N HIS A 52 -10.18 2.32 0.84
CA HIS A 52 -10.82 3.45 1.54
C HIS A 52 -10.66 4.78 0.80
N TYR A 53 -9.52 4.97 0.10
CA TYR A 53 -9.31 6.15 -0.75
C TYR A 53 -9.90 6.00 -2.17
N GLY A 54 -10.51 4.87 -2.51
CA GLY A 54 -11.05 4.62 -3.86
C GLY A 54 -9.98 4.40 -4.93
N ILE A 55 -8.77 3.99 -4.53
CA ILE A 55 -7.67 3.65 -5.42
C ILE A 55 -7.86 2.20 -5.87
N ASP A 56 -7.94 1.99 -7.18
CA ASP A 56 -8.21 0.69 -7.79
C ASP A 56 -7.01 0.10 -8.53
N THR A 57 -5.86 0.78 -8.54
CA THR A 57 -4.68 0.39 -9.30
C THR A 57 -3.43 0.52 -8.43
N ILE A 58 -2.59 -0.52 -8.41
CA ILE A 58 -1.33 -0.55 -7.68
C ILE A 58 -0.18 -0.87 -8.63
N LEU A 59 0.91 -0.12 -8.54
CA LEU A 59 2.18 -0.40 -9.20
C LEU A 59 3.08 -1.16 -8.22
N THR A 60 3.37 -2.43 -8.49
CA THR A 60 4.15 -3.28 -7.59
C THR A 60 4.73 -4.50 -8.30
N PHE A 61 5.91 -4.95 -7.87
CA PHE A 61 6.47 -6.25 -8.26
C PHE A 61 5.92 -7.42 -7.43
N ASP A 62 5.08 -7.13 -6.43
CA ASP A 62 4.45 -8.15 -5.59
C ASP A 62 3.13 -8.63 -6.21
N GLU A 63 3.19 -9.83 -6.76
CA GLU A 63 2.09 -10.53 -7.41
C GLU A 63 0.96 -10.91 -6.43
N ASP A 64 1.22 -10.94 -5.11
CA ASP A 64 0.20 -11.33 -4.12
C ASP A 64 -0.96 -10.35 -4.06
N PHE A 65 -0.77 -9.08 -4.45
CA PHE A 65 -1.85 -8.11 -4.59
C PHE A 65 -2.90 -8.52 -5.63
N LYS A 66 -2.58 -9.42 -6.57
CA LYS A 66 -3.57 -9.97 -7.54
C LYS A 66 -4.68 -10.77 -6.86
N ARG A 67 -4.50 -11.17 -5.59
CA ARG A 67 -5.53 -11.84 -4.79
C ARG A 67 -6.61 -10.85 -4.30
N THR A 68 -6.34 -9.55 -4.34
CA THR A 68 -7.29 -8.51 -3.90
C THR A 68 -8.19 -8.07 -5.05
N PRO A 69 -9.52 -8.28 -4.98
CA PRO A 69 -10.39 -8.12 -6.15
C PRO A 69 -10.66 -6.66 -6.54
N TRP A 70 -10.31 -5.70 -5.69
CA TRP A 70 -10.49 -4.27 -5.97
C TRP A 70 -9.23 -3.59 -6.50
N LEU A 71 -8.09 -4.29 -6.60
CA LEU A 71 -6.86 -3.75 -7.16
C LEU A 71 -6.52 -4.37 -8.50
N LYS A 72 -6.28 -3.51 -9.48
CA LYS A 72 -5.57 -3.80 -10.72
C LYS A 72 -4.08 -3.69 -10.45
N VAL A 73 -3.37 -4.81 -10.55
CA VAL A 73 -1.91 -4.85 -10.40
C VAL A 73 -1.24 -4.52 -11.73
N ILE A 74 -0.31 -3.56 -11.70
CA ILE A 74 0.60 -3.22 -12.78
C ILE A 74 2.02 -3.55 -12.30
N PRO A 75 2.76 -4.44 -12.99
CA PRO A 75 4.15 -4.72 -12.69
C PRO A 75 5.09 -3.63 -13.20
#